data_AF-A0AAU4CB29-F1
#
_entry.id   AF-A0AAU4CB29-F1
#
_cell.length_a   1.000
_cell.length_b   1.000
_cell.length_c   1.000
_cell.angle_alpha   90.00
_cell.angle_beta   90.00
_cell.angle_gamma   90.00
#
_symmetry.space_group_name_H-M   'P 1'
#
loop_
_entity.id
_entity.type
_entity.pdbx_description
1 polymer ?
#
loop_
_entity_poly.entity_id
_entity_poly.type
_entity_poly.pdbx_seq_one_letter_code
_entity_poly.pdbx_strand_id
1 'polypeptide(L)' 'MRHTPFLSDLIQLQADWQRTYAALAVPRPVHTTALRRRLHSLSAQLLFHPYWSSSDRLPGARVELRRQARALVRVP' A
#
# COMPACT_ATOMS: atom_id res chain seq x y z
N MET A 1 21.90 2.95 -12.93
CA MET A 1 20.55 3.21 -12.40
C MET A 1 20.55 2.91 -10.91
N ARG A 2 20.53 3.92 -10.04
CA ARG A 2 20.39 3.71 -8.60
C ARG A 2 18.90 3.52 -8.29
N HIS A 3 18.44 2.27 -8.28
CA HIS A 3 17.21 1.95 -7.59
C HIS A 3 17.51 2.06 -6.10
N THR A 4 17.21 3.20 -5.49
CA THR A 4 17.04 3.22 -4.03
C THR A 4 15.94 2.19 -3.76
N PRO A 5 16.23 1.08 -3.05
CA PRO A 5 15.20 0.10 -2.76
C PRO A 5 14.04 0.87 -2.12
N PHE A 6 12.82 0.62 -2.58
CA PHE A 6 11.67 1.07 -1.81
C PHE A 6 11.90 0.55 -0.40
N LEU A 7 11.85 1.45 0.58
CA LEU A 7 11.94 1.04 1.97
C LEU A 7 10.85 -0.02 2.17
N SER A 8 11.24 -1.15 2.77
CA SER A 8 10.39 -2.34 2.87
C SER A 8 9.07 -2.04 3.58
N ASP A 9 9.05 -1.00 4.41
CA ASP A 9 7.88 -0.42 5.06
C ASP A 9 6.81 0.04 4.05
N LEU A 10 7.19 0.72 2.96
CA LEU A 10 6.24 1.25 1.98
C LEU A 10 5.60 0.13 1.16
N ILE A 11 6.39 -0.89 0.79
CA ILE A 11 5.87 -2.08 0.09
C ILE A 11 4.89 -2.83 1.00
N GLN A 12 5.24 -3.00 2.28
CA GLN A 12 4.36 -3.64 3.26
C GLN A 12 3.10 -2.82 3.51
N LEU A 13 3.20 -1.50 3.60
CA LEU A 13 2.07 -0.58 3.77
C LEU A 13 1.10 -0.68 2.58
N GLN A 14 1.62 -0.73 1.36
CA GLN A 14 0.83 -0.92 0.15
C GLN A 14 0.18 -2.31 0.10
N ALA A 15 0.87 -3.37 0.55
CA ALA A 15 0.33 -4.72 0.63
C ALA A 15 -0.80 -4.81 1.66
N ASP A 16 -0.64 -4.21 2.84
CA ASP A 16 -1.67 -4.14 3.87
C ASP A 16 -2.90 -3.34 3.41
N TRP A 17 -2.69 -2.28 2.64
CA TRP A 17 -3.78 -1.55 2.00
C TRP A 17 -4.55 -2.44 1.02
N GLN A 18 -3.84 -3.21 0.19
CA GLN A 18 -4.46 -4.14 -0.77
C GLN A 18 -5.23 -5.27 -0.07
N ARG A 19 -4.68 -5.86 1.00
CA ARG A 19 -5.36 -6.88 1.82
C ARG A 19 -6.62 -6.32 2.47
N THR A 20 -6.53 -5.13 3.07
CA THR A 20 -7.67 -4.47 3.72
C THR A 20 -8.77 -4.14 2.71
N TYR A 21 -8.39 -3.65 1.53
CA TYR A 21 -9.34 -3.39 0.44
C TYR A 21 -10.01 -4.67 -0.05
N ALA A 22 -9.25 -5.75 -0.27
CA ALA A 22 -9.79 -7.04 -0.68
C ALA A 22 -10.77 -7.60 0.37
N ALA A 23 -10.44 -7.50 1.67
CA ALA A 23 -11.34 -7.89 2.76
C ALA A 23 -12.60 -7.02 2.86
N LEU A 24 -12.59 -5.77 2.38
CA LEU A 24 -13.79 -4.94 2.27
C LEU A 24 -14.63 -5.25 1.01
N ALA A 25 -13.99 -5.76 -0.04
CA ALA A 25 -14.62 -6.03 -1.32
C ALA A 25 -15.40 -7.36 -1.35
N VAL A 26 -15.23 -8.23 -0.35
CA VAL A 26 -16.04 -9.46 -0.25
C VAL A 26 -17.50 -9.14 0.09
N PRO A 27 -18.49 -9.91 -0.40
CA PRO A 27 -19.88 -9.75 0.00
C PRO A 27 -20.07 -9.94 1.52
N ARG A 28 -20.78 -9.00 2.17
CA ARG A 28 -21.06 -9.01 3.62
C ARG A 28 -19.80 -9.22 4.48
N PRO A 29 -18.82 -8.30 4.42
CA PRO A 29 -17.57 -8.46 5.15
C PRO A 29 -17.83 -8.41 6.66
N VAL A 30 -17.16 -9.29 7.41
CA VAL A 30 -17.16 -9.21 8.87
C VAL A 30 -16.26 -8.04 9.28
N HIS A 31 -16.62 -7.33 10.34
CA HIS A 31 -15.85 -6.20 10.87
C HIS A 31 -15.70 -4.99 9.92
N THR A 32 -16.70 -4.70 9.06
CA THR A 32 -16.71 -3.57 8.10
C THR A 32 -16.20 -2.26 8.68
N THR A 33 -16.65 -1.89 9.89
CA THR A 33 -16.24 -0.64 10.55
C THR A 33 -14.75 -0.63 10.88
N ALA A 34 -14.21 -1.75 11.38
CA ALA A 34 -12.78 -1.85 11.69
C ALA A 34 -11.94 -1.82 10.41
N LEU A 35 -12.38 -2.54 9.36
CA LEU A 35 -11.71 -2.55 8.06
C LEU A 35 -11.70 -1.17 7.40
N ARG A 36 -12.82 -0.43 7.44
CA ARG A 36 -12.90 0.93 6.89
C ARG A 36 -11.99 1.90 7.65
N ARG A 37 -11.95 1.82 8.99
CA ARG A 37 -11.00 2.61 9.80
C ARG A 37 -9.55 2.29 9.44
N ARG A 38 -9.21 1.00 9.34
CA ARG A 38 -7.88 0.56 8.91
C ARG A 38 -7.53 1.09 7.52
N LEU A 39 -8.46 1.03 6.56
CA LEU A 39 -8.24 1.56 5.21
C LEU A 39 -7.96 3.06 5.22
N HIS A 40 -8.68 3.85 6.03
CA HIS A 40 -8.41 5.29 6.18
C HIS A 40 -7.03 5.55 6.77
N SER A 41 -6.65 4.86 7.85
CA SER A 41 -5.32 5.00 8.45
C SER A 41 -4.20 4.64 7.48
N LEU A 42 -4.35 3.55 6.71
CA LEU A 42 -3.38 3.13 5.71
C LEU A 42 -3.30 4.13 4.54
N SER A 43 -4.44 4.68 4.12
CA SER A 43 -4.48 5.68 3.05
C SER A 43 -3.77 6.98 3.46
N ALA A 44 -3.96 7.41 4.72
CA ALA A 44 -3.23 8.56 5.28
C ALA A 44 -1.72 8.30 5.33
N GLN A 45 -1.29 7.15 5.86
CA GLN A 45 0.13 6.79 5.91
C GLN A 45 0.76 6.72 4.51
N LEU A 46 0.05 6.18 3.52
CA LEU A 46 0.55 6.11 2.15
C LEU A 46 0.65 7.51 1.52
N LEU A 47 -0.33 8.39 1.75
CA LEU A 47 -0.35 9.74 1.18
C LEU A 47 0.74 10.64 1.79
N PHE A 48 0.94 10.56 3.10
CA PHE A 48 1.90 11.37 3.85
C PHE A 48 3.25 10.69 4.07
N HIS A 49 3.52 9.58 3.37
CA HIS A 49 4.78 8.87 3.55
C HIS A 49 5.96 9.79 3.21
N PRO A 50 7.04 9.82 4.02
CA PRO A 50 8.26 10.57 3.70
C PRO A 50 8.89 10.17 2.37
N TYR A 51 8.54 8.95 1.90
CA TYR A 51 8.85 8.50 0.54
C TYR A 51 8.20 9.38 -0.54
N TRP A 52 7.27 10.28 -0.31
CA TRP A 52 6.77 11.16 -1.39
C TRP A 52 7.38 12.56 -1.34
N SER A 53 8.04 12.90 -0.23
CA SER A 53 8.55 14.25 0.04
C SER A 53 9.91 14.55 -0.58
N SER A 54 10.62 13.55 -1.13
CA SER A 54 11.92 13.82 -1.81
C SER A 54 11.72 14.04 -3.30
N SER A 55 12.31 15.10 -3.82
CA SER A 55 12.12 15.65 -5.18
C SER A 55 12.57 14.75 -6.35
N ASP A 56 13.25 13.63 -6.08
CA ASP A 56 13.79 12.73 -7.13
C ASP A 56 12.80 11.66 -7.62
N ARG A 57 11.51 11.79 -7.33
CA ARG A 57 10.58 10.66 -7.46
C ARG A 57 9.72 10.75 -8.70
N LEU A 58 9.97 9.77 -9.57
CA LEU A 58 9.36 9.63 -10.88
C LEU A 58 7.84 9.36 -10.79
N PRO A 59 7.03 9.82 -11.76
CA PRO A 59 5.60 9.48 -11.88
C PRO A 59 5.32 7.97 -11.82
N GLY A 60 6.27 7.14 -12.24
CA GLY A 60 6.19 5.67 -12.22
C GLY A 60 6.36 5.02 -10.84
N ALA A 61 6.81 5.74 -9.81
CA ALA A 61 7.09 5.16 -8.51
C ALA A 61 5.86 4.54 -7.83
N ARG A 62 4.67 5.13 -8.02
CA ARG A 62 3.40 4.55 -7.52
C ARG A 62 3.01 3.27 -8.25
N VAL A 63 3.29 3.18 -9.55
CA VAL A 63 3.00 1.99 -10.34
C VAL A 63 3.90 0.84 -9.89
N GLU A 64 5.19 1.12 -9.73
CA GLU A 64 6.17 0.13 -9.26
C GLU A 64 5.84 -0.37 -7.85
N LEU A 65 5.49 0.55 -6.94
CA LEU A 65 5.06 0.19 -5.59
C LEU A 65 3.85 -0.77 -5.59
N ARG A 66 2.83 -0.50 -6.42
CA ARG A 66 1.66 -1.38 -6.53
C ARG A 66 2.01 -2.75 -7.10
N ARG A 67 2.98 -2.81 -8.02
CA ARG A 67 3.49 -4.07 -8.60
C ARG A 67 4.19 -4.92 -7.54
N GLN A 68 5.10 -4.33 -6.77
CA GLN A 68 5.84 -5.04 -5.72
C GLN A 68 4.93 -5.51 -4.59
N ALA A 69 3.98 -4.67 -4.15
CA ALA A 69 3.00 -5.07 -3.15
C ALA A 69 2.11 -6.23 -3.61
N ARG A 70 1.70 -6.24 -4.88
CA ARG A 70 0.93 -7.38 -5.43
C ARG A 70 1.71 -8.68 -5.38
N ALA A 71 3.03 -8.64 -5.58
CA ALA A 71 3.87 -9.82 -5.44
C ALA A 71 3.82 -10.37 -4.01
N LEU A 72 3.85 -9.50 -2.98
CA LEU A 72 3.72 -9.89 -1.56
C LEU A 72 2.33 -10.41 -1.17
N VAL A 73 1.27 -9.88 -1.77
CA VAL A 73 -0.11 -10.32 -1.50
C VAL A 73 -0.41 -11.67 -2.17
N ARG A 74 0.29 -11.99 -3.27
CA ARG A 74 0.13 -13.24 -4.03
C ARG A 74 0.98 -14.40 -3.49
N VAL A 75 1.80 -14.18 -2.46
CA VAL A 75 2.59 -15.27 -1.85
C VAL A 75 1.63 -16.22 -1.11
N PRO A 76 1.66 -17.53 -1.43
CA PRO A 76 0.82 -18.55 -0.79
C PRO A 76 1.17 -18.78 0.69
#